data_AF-A0A259CCE1-F1
#
_entry.id   AF-A0A259CCE1-F1
#
_cell.length_a   1.000
_cell.length_b   1.000
_cell.length_c   1.000
_cell.angle_alpha   90.00
_cell.angle_beta   90.00
_cell.angle_gamma   90.00
#
_symmetry.space_group_name_H-M   'P 1'
#
loop_
_entity.id
_entity.type
_entity.pdbx_description
1 polymer ?
#
loop_
_entity_poly.entity_id
_entity_poly.type
_entity_poly.pdbx_seq_one_letter_code
_entity_poly.pdbx_strand_id
1 'polypeptide(L)' 'MGSTDQIRYDLLAQDALRGVVRRVLTDVARDGLPGEHHFFIAFDTRVPGVRLSTRMREKYPEEMTIVLQHQFWDLL' A
#
# COMPACT_ATOMS: atom_id res chain seq x y z
N MET A 1 33.92 4.30 12.89
CA MET A 1 32.95 4.43 14.00
C MET A 1 31.56 4.47 13.38
N GLY A 2 30.77 3.41 13.57
CA GLY A 2 29.39 3.34 13.13
C GLY A 2 28.68 2.38 14.05
N SER A 3 27.94 2.91 15.02
CA SER A 3 27.14 2.20 15.99
C SER A 3 26.17 1.26 15.27
N THR A 4 26.35 -0.04 15.46
CA THR A 4 25.40 -1.06 15.03
C THR A 4 24.16 -0.91 15.89
N ASP A 5 23.12 -0.27 15.36
CA ASP A 5 21.80 -0.26 15.99
C ASP A 5 21.34 -1.73 16.11
N GLN A 6 21.49 -2.30 17.30
CA GLN A 6 21.18 -3.71 17.59
C GLN A 6 19.68 -4.01 17.48
N ILE A 7 18.85 -2.97 17.49
CA ILE A 7 17.43 -3.07 17.21
C ILE A 7 17.18 -2.33 15.90
N ARG A 8 16.79 -3.08 14.87
CA ARG A 8 16.40 -2.56 13.55
C ARG A 8 15.04 -1.87 13.64
N TYR A 9 14.98 -0.75 14.36
CA TYR A 9 13.76 0.04 14.53
C TYR A 9 13.19 0.50 13.18
N ASP A 10 14.05 0.73 12.19
CA ASP A 10 13.69 0.99 10.79
C ASP A 10 12.80 -0.12 10.22
N LEU A 11 13.21 -1.37 10.38
CA LEU A 11 12.45 -2.53 9.89
C LEU A 11 11.17 -2.74 10.70
N LEU A 12 11.25 -2.63 12.02
CA LEU A 12 10.09 -2.80 12.90
C LEU A 12 8.99 -1.75 12.61
N ALA A 13 9.38 -0.50 12.40
CA ALA A 13 8.45 0.56 12.03
C ALA A 13 7.84 0.32 10.64
N GLN A 14 8.65 -0.09 9.66
CA GLN A 14 8.16 -0.43 8.31
C GLN A 14 7.14 -1.57 8.35
N ASP A 15 7.40 -2.63 9.11
CA ASP A 15 6.49 -3.77 9.21
C ASP A 15 5.21 -3.42 9.97
N ALA A 16 5.30 -2.61 11.03
CA ALA A 16 4.12 -2.09 11.72
C ALA A 16 3.23 -1.26 10.78
N LEU A 17 3.84 -0.37 9.98
CA LEU A 17 3.12 0.46 8.99
C LEU A 17 2.44 -0.40 7.92
N ARG A 18 3.11 -1.45 7.42
CA ARG A 18 2.48 -2.42 6.51
C ARG A 18 1.25 -3.10 7.14
N GLY A 19 1.35 -3.44 8.42
CA GLY A 19 0.22 -3.99 9.19
C GLY A 19 -0.96 -3.03 9.28
N VAL A 20 -0.69 -1.73 9.50
CA VAL A 20 -1.73 -0.69 9.52
C VAL A 20 -2.42 -0.59 8.15
N VAL A 21 -1.66 -0.54 7.06
CA VAL A 21 -2.24 -0.49 5.69
C VAL A 21 -3.15 -1.70 5.44
N ARG A 22 -2.69 -2.91 5.78
CA ARG A 22 -3.51 -4.13 5.62
C ARG A 22 -4.80 -4.07 6.43
N ARG A 23 -4.72 -3.59 7.68
CA ARG A 23 -5.90 -3.47 8.56
C ARG A 23 -6.90 -2.47 8.00
N VAL A 24 -6.43 -1.30 7.59
CA VAL A 24 -7.25 -0.25 6.97
C VAL A 24 -7.95 -0.77 5.72
N LEU A 25 -7.23 -1.44 4.82
CA LEU A 25 -7.83 -2.03 3.61
C LEU A 25 -8.90 -3.08 3.94
N THR A 26 -8.66 -3.90 4.97
CA THR A 26 -9.62 -4.93 5.42
C THR A 26 -10.89 -4.29 6.00
N ASP A 27 -10.73 -3.27 6.84
CA ASP A 27 -11.85 -2.57 7.45
C ASP A 27 -12.65 -1.78 6.41
N VAL A 28 -11.97 -1.13 5.45
CA VAL A 28 -12.61 -0.46 4.30
C VAL A 28 -13.36 -1.44 3.40
N ALA A 29 -12.81 -2.63 3.15
CA ALA A 29 -13.48 -3.65 2.36
C ALA A 29 -14.75 -4.18 3.02
N ARG A 30 -14.79 -4.23 4.36
CA ARG A 30 -15.92 -4.77 5.14
C ARG A 30 -17.00 -3.72 5.41
N ASP A 31 -16.59 -2.57 5.93
CA ASP A 31 -17.48 -1.57 6.50
C ASP A 31 -17.62 -0.31 5.62
N GLY A 32 -16.84 -0.23 4.53
CA GLY A 32 -16.69 0.97 3.72
C GLY A 32 -15.72 1.99 4.35
N LEU A 33 -15.44 3.08 3.64
CA LEU A 33 -14.68 4.19 4.20
C LEU A 33 -15.59 4.98 5.16
N PRO A 34 -15.24 5.13 6.44
CA PRO A 34 -15.98 6.02 7.32
C PRO A 34 -15.74 7.46 6.87
N GLY A 35 -16.79 8.22 6.58
CA GLY A 35 -16.70 9.65 6.21
C GLY A 35 -15.97 9.93 4.89
N GLU A 36 -15.28 11.07 4.80
CA GLU A 36 -14.56 11.56 3.60
C GLU A 36 -13.07 11.15 3.58
N HIS A 37 -12.76 9.96 4.12
CA HIS A 37 -11.39 9.50 4.18
C HIS A 37 -10.94 8.99 2.80
N HIS A 38 -9.78 9.47 2.32
CA HIS A 38 -9.16 9.03 1.07
C HIS A 38 -7.76 8.51 1.35
N PHE A 39 -7.41 7.35 0.79
CA PHE A 39 -6.06 6.80 0.91
C PHE A 39 -5.31 6.92 -0.40
N PHE A 40 -4.09 7.45 -0.32
CA PHE A 40 -3.12 7.41 -1.41
C PHE A 40 -2.15 6.26 -1.14
N ILE A 41 -2.15 5.26 -2.02
CA ILE A 41 -1.26 4.10 -1.91
C ILE A 41 -0.32 4.14 -3.11
N ALA A 42 0.94 4.46 -2.84
CA ALA A 42 2.03 4.34 -3.80
C ALA A 42 2.68 2.95 -3.66
N PHE A 43 2.92 2.28 -4.77
CA PHE A 43 3.61 0.99 -4.80
C PHE A 43 4.50 0.86 -6.04
N ASP A 44 5.59 0.11 -5.91
CA ASP A 44 6.47 -0.23 -7.03
C ASP A 44 5.79 -1.28 -7.92
N THR A 45 5.61 -0.96 -9.21
CA THR A 45 4.87 -1.79 -10.16
C THR A 45 5.64 -3.03 -10.63
N ARG A 46 6.92 -3.13 -10.28
CA ARG A 46 7.86 -4.21 -10.65
C ARG A 46 8.01 -5.25 -9.56
N VAL A 47 7.49 -4.99 -8.36
CA VAL A 47 7.57 -5.93 -7.22
C VAL A 47 6.80 -7.22 -7.56
N PRO A 48 7.39 -8.41 -7.30
CA PRO A 48 6.70 -9.69 -7.48
C PRO A 48 5.36 -9.73 -6.73
N GLY A 49 4.30 -10.11 -7.44
CA GLY A 49 2.93 -10.15 -6.92
C GLY A 49 2.02 -9.03 -7.42
N VAL A 50 2.58 -7.93 -7.96
CA VAL A 50 1.79 -6.84 -8.53
C VAL A 50 1.22 -7.22 -9.91
N ARG A 51 -0.10 -7.34 -9.98
CA ARG A 51 -0.84 -7.65 -11.22
C ARG A 51 -1.47 -6.38 -11.80
N LEU A 52 -0.88 -5.90 -12.89
CA LEU A 52 -1.35 -4.78 -13.69
C LEU A 52 -1.47 -5.20 -15.16
N SER A 53 -2.38 -4.55 -15.91
CA SER A 53 -2.46 -4.73 -17.36
C SER A 53 -1.24 -4.17 -18.08
N THR A 54 -0.93 -4.66 -19.28
CA THR A 54 0.23 -4.22 -20.08
C THR A 54 0.23 -2.71 -20.26
N ARG A 55 -0.94 -2.14 -20.62
CA ARG A 55 -1.11 -0.69 -20.78
C ARG A 55 -0.80 0.12 -19.51
N MET A 56 -1.16 -0.39 -18.34
CA MET A 56 -0.85 0.28 -17.07
C MET A 56 0.63 0.20 -16.72
N ARG A 57 1.30 -0.92 -17.00
CA ARG A 57 2.75 -1.04 -16.80
C ARG A 57 3.54 -0.14 -17.75
N GLU A 58 3.10 -0.02 -19.01
CA GLU A 58 3.72 0.90 -19.96
C GLU A 58 3.56 2.37 -19.52
N LYS A 59 2.40 2.71 -18.95
CA LYS A 59 2.12 4.06 -18.45
C LYS A 59 2.82 4.37 -17.11
N TYR A 60 2.97 3.36 -16.25
CA TYR A 60 3.56 3.46 -14.92
C TYR A 60 4.63 2.36 -14.73
N PRO A 61 5.84 2.56 -15.29
CA PRO A 61 6.85 1.50 -15.38
C PRO A 61 7.59 1.20 -14.07
N GLU A 62 7.59 2.13 -13.12
CA GLU A 62 8.32 1.99 -11.86
C GLU A 62 7.44 2.13 -10.63
N GLU A 63 6.64 3.20 -10.56
CA GLU A 63 5.76 3.47 -9.41
C GLU A 63 4.37 3.85 -9.89
N MET A 64 3.35 3.40 -9.16
CA MET A 64 1.96 3.79 -9.37
C MET A 64 1.34 4.19 -8.04
N THR A 65 0.64 5.33 -8.03
CA THR A 65 -0.19 5.75 -6.90
C THR A 65 -1.66 5.56 -7.24
N ILE A 66 -2.39 4.85 -6.39
CA ILE A 66 -3.84 4.69 -6.46
C ILE A 66 -4.52 5.48 -5.35
N VAL A 67 -5.74 5.94 -5.63
CA VAL A 67 -6.58 6.64 -4.65
C VAL A 67 -7.77 5.75 -4.32
N LEU A 68 -7.92 5.37 -3.06
CA LEU A 68 -9.12 4.68 -2.56
C LEU A 68 -10.08 5.72 -1.99
N GLN A 69 -11.22 5.87 -2.68
CA GLN A 69 -12.35 6.73 -2.33
C GLN A 69 -13.64 5.88 -2.41
N HIS A 70 -14.66 6.31 -3.14
CA HIS A 70 -16.05 5.84 -3.04
C HIS A 70 -16.41 4.76 -4.07
N GLN A 71 -15.53 4.48 -5.04
CA GLN A 71 -15.78 3.46 -6.08
C GLN A 71 -14.64 2.45 -6.13
N PHE A 72 -14.58 1.58 -5.13
CA PHE A 72 -13.81 0.34 -5.19
C PHE A 72 -14.78 -0.85 -5.18
N TRP A 73 -14.42 -1.88 -5.94
CA TRP A 73 -15.22 -3.09 -6.14
C TRP A 73 -14.23 -4.26 -5.94
N ASP A 74 -14.63 -5.31 -5.24
CA ASP A 74 -13.82 -6.52 -4.97
C ASP A 74 -12.41 -6.24 -4.40
N LEU A 75 -12.34 -5.76 -3.15
CA LEU A 75 -11.07 -5.56 -2.42
C LEU A 75 -10.40 -6.86 -1.90
N LEU A 76 -10.87 -8.05 -2.31
CA LEU A 76 -10.37 -9.37 -1.88
C LEU A 76 -10.24 -10.36 -3.05
#